data_AF-A0A562T6J5-F1
#
_entry.id   AF-A0A562T6J5-F1
#
_cell.length_a   1.000
_cell.length_b   1.000
_cell.length_c   1.000
_cell.angle_alpha   90.00
_cell.angle_beta   90.00
_cell.angle_gamma   90.00
#
_symmetry.space_group_name_H-M   'P 1'
#
loop_
_entity.id
_entity.type
_entity.pdbx_description
1 polymer ?
#
loop_
_entity_poly.entity_id
_entity_poly.type
_entity_poly.pdbx_seq_one_letter_code
_entity_poly.pdbx_strand_id
1 'polypeptide(L)'
;MIEVHNLRILNKAINTITHATLETYEIYTNFFAKLKIEGTVYEYSGSDMYSCLEYYRLLLEERGLFILCYGSRIDTHPSGMLRDMSGGFKTYLLIWGELPTIVVNMLDYSDENIGTVEEQKEYFDKWRVHIKGEKN
;
A
#
# COMPACT_ATOMS: atom_id res chain seq x y z
N MET A 1 -11.76 14.47 -10.79
CA MET A 1 -12.64 14.34 -9.61
C MET A 1 -11.75 14.18 -8.40
N ILE A 2 -12.12 14.71 -7.23
CA ILE A 2 -11.35 14.47 -5.99
C ILE A 2 -12.04 13.32 -5.26
N GLU A 3 -11.30 12.28 -4.92
CA GLU A 3 -11.74 11.20 -4.03
C GLU A 3 -11.08 11.37 -2.66
N VAL A 4 -11.77 10.96 -1.59
CA VAL A 4 -11.28 11.08 -0.22
C VAL A 4 -11.37 9.73 0.46
N HIS A 5 -10.25 9.24 0.97
CA HIS A 5 -10.14 7.98 1.69
C HIS A 5 -9.79 8.25 3.14
N ASN A 6 -10.52 7.61 4.06
CA ASN A 6 -10.21 7.67 5.49
C ASN A 6 -9.22 6.56 5.83
N LEU A 7 -8.09 6.92 6.41
CA LEU A 7 -7.02 6.01 6.79
C LEU A 7 -6.81 6.04 8.30
N ARG A 8 -6.18 4.99 8.79
CA ARG A 8 -5.68 4.89 10.17
C ARG A 8 -4.17 4.67 10.11
N ILE A 9 -3.44 5.34 10.98
CA ILE A 9 -1.98 5.25 11.07
C ILE A 9 -1.63 4.79 12.48
N LEU A 10 -0.92 3.67 12.57
CA LEU A 10 -0.37 3.13 13.81
C LEU A 10 1.03 3.72 14.05
N ASN A 11 1.24 4.25 15.25
CA ASN A 11 2.58 4.51 15.76
C ASN A 11 3.03 3.30 16.58
N LYS A 12 3.97 2.50 16.05
CA LYS A 12 4.43 1.28 16.72
C LYS A 12 5.21 1.57 18.02
N ALA A 13 5.86 2.73 18.14
CA ALA A 13 6.69 3.06 19.30
C ALA A 13 5.86 3.31 20.57
N ILE A 14 4.67 3.92 20.42
CA ILE A 14 3.79 4.27 21.53
C ILE A 14 2.44 3.55 21.49
N ASN A 15 2.24 2.66 20.51
CA ASN A 15 1.03 1.87 20.29
C ASN A 15 -0.26 2.71 20.25
N THR A 16 -0.23 3.83 19.52
CA THR A 16 -1.39 4.70 19.31
C THR A 16 -1.84 4.68 17.86
N ILE A 17 -3.13 4.92 17.63
CA ILE A 17 -3.71 5.04 16.30
C ILE A 17 -4.22 6.45 16.10
N THR A 18 -3.80 7.09 15.02
CA THR A 18 -4.33 8.38 14.58
C THR A 18 -5.09 8.24 13.26
N HIS A 19 -6.14 9.05 13.09
CA HIS A 19 -6.88 9.14 11.84
C HIS A 19 -6.16 10.06 10.85
N ALA A 20 -6.19 9.68 9.58
CA ALA A 20 -5.66 10.45 8.48
C ALA A 20 -6.65 10.45 7.31
N THR A 21 -6.53 11.42 6.42
CA THR A 21 -7.24 11.41 5.15
C THR A 21 -6.27 11.42 3.99
N LEU A 22 -6.61 10.69 2.93
CA LEU A 22 -5.91 10.72 1.67
C LEU A 22 -6.86 11.24 0.61
N GLU A 23 -6.55 12.41 0.05
CA GLU A 23 -7.29 12.97 -1.08
C GLU A 23 -6.54 12.62 -2.36
N THR A 24 -7.22 12.02 -3.34
CA THR A 24 -6.62 11.65 -4.62
C THR A 24 -7.32 12.39 -5.76
N TYR A 25 -6.54 12.80 -6.76
CA TYR A 25 -7.05 13.48 -7.93
C TYR A 25 -6.05 13.40 -9.08
N GLU A 26 -6.57 13.55 -10.30
CA GLU A 26 -5.76 13.57 -11.51
C GLU A 26 -5.80 14.95 -12.15
N ILE A 27 -4.65 15.42 -12.61
CA ILE A 27 -4.52 16.64 -13.41
C ILE A 27 -3.68 16.29 -14.65
N TYR A 28 -4.31 16.37 -15.82
CA TYR A 28 -3.75 15.89 -17.09
C TYR A 28 -3.32 14.42 -17.01
N THR A 29 -2.02 14.14 -17.05
CA THR A 29 -1.44 12.80 -17.02
C THR A 29 -0.85 12.44 -15.66
N ASN A 30 -1.00 13.30 -14.65
CA ASN A 30 -0.39 13.12 -13.34
C ASN A 30 -1.45 12.71 -12.31
N PHE A 31 -1.13 11.68 -11.53
CA PHE A 31 -1.91 11.25 -10.38
C PHE A 31 -1.34 11.89 -9.12
N PHE A 32 -2.18 12.57 -8.35
CA PHE A 32 -1.82 13.25 -7.12
C PHE A 32 -2.50 12.58 -5.94
N ALA A 33 -1.76 12.48 -4.83
CA ALA A 33 -2.28 12.05 -3.56
C ALA A 33 -1.83 13.04 -2.48
N LYS A 34 -2.77 13.48 -1.65
CA LYS A 34 -2.56 14.43 -0.57
C LYS A 34 -2.94 13.80 0.76
N LEU A 35 -1.93 13.50 1.57
CA LEU A 35 -2.09 12.88 2.88
C LEU A 35 -2.18 13.95 3.98
N LYS A 36 -3.21 13.88 4.81
CA LYS A 36 -3.40 14.76 5.97
C LYS A 36 -3.40 13.92 7.25
N ILE A 37 -2.46 14.19 8.15
CA ILE A 37 -2.30 13.53 9.45
C ILE A 37 -1.98 14.59 10.51
N GLU A 38 -2.77 14.64 11.59
CA GLU A 38 -2.52 15.53 12.75
C GLU A 38 -2.28 17.00 12.39
N GLY A 39 -3.01 17.51 11.39
CA GLY A 39 -2.86 18.89 10.90
C GLY A 39 -1.66 19.12 9.98
N THR A 40 -0.79 18.12 9.81
CA THR A 40 0.28 18.14 8.81
C THR A 40 -0.25 17.63 7.47
N VAL A 41 0.18 18.28 6.38
CA VAL A 41 -0.24 17.96 5.02
C VAL A 41 0.98 17.62 4.19
N TYR A 42 0.92 16.47 3.51
CA TYR A 42 1.88 16.03 2.52
C TYR A 42 1.17 15.92 1.18
N GLU A 43 1.89 16.24 0.10
CA GLU A 43 1.38 16.11 -1.25
C GLU A 43 2.47 15.49 -2.13
N TYR A 44 2.07 14.54 -2.97
CA TYR A 44 2.96 13.80 -3.83
C TYR A 44 2.24 13.44 -5.13
N SER A 45 2.96 13.49 -6.25
CA SER A 45 2.49 13.01 -7.54
C SER A 45 3.24 11.75 -7.95
N GLY A 46 2.51 10.69 -8.27
CA GLY A 46 3.05 9.41 -8.73
C GLY A 46 2.44 9.00 -10.07
N SER A 47 2.85 7.83 -10.57
CA SER A 47 2.25 7.24 -11.78
C SER A 47 0.87 6.62 -11.52
N ASP A 48 0.60 6.21 -10.29
CA ASP A 48 -0.64 5.57 -9.86
C ASP A 48 -0.77 5.62 -8.33
N MET A 49 -1.89 5.13 -7.79
CA MET A 49 -2.13 5.09 -6.36
C MET A 49 -1.11 4.24 -5.59
N TYR A 50 -0.63 3.11 -6.15
CA TYR A 50 0.39 2.27 -5.52
C TYR A 50 1.68 3.05 -5.27
N SER A 51 2.15 3.79 -6.27
CA SER A 51 3.40 4.58 -6.18
C SER A 51 3.27 5.69 -5.15
N CYS A 52 2.10 6.32 -5.06
CA CYS A 52 1.83 7.31 -4.02
C CYS A 52 1.80 6.67 -2.62
N LEU A 53 1.20 5.49 -2.46
CA LEU A 53 1.18 4.79 -1.18
C LEU A 53 2.59 4.37 -0.75
N GLU A 54 3.38 3.80 -1.66
CA GLU A 54 4.78 3.41 -1.40
C GLU A 54 5.61 4.60 -0.91
N TYR A 55 5.51 5.75 -1.59
CA TYR A 55 6.17 6.99 -1.14
C TYR A 55 5.77 7.37 0.28
N TYR A 56 4.48 7.40 0.59
CA TYR A 56 4.00 7.75 1.92
C TYR A 56 4.39 6.74 3.00
N ARG A 57 4.41 5.44 2.67
CA ARG A 57 4.88 4.40 3.57
C ARG A 57 6.35 4.61 3.92
N LEU A 58 7.23 4.83 2.94
CA LEU A 58 8.65 5.11 3.19
C LEU A 58 8.84 6.34 4.09
N LEU A 59 8.13 7.44 3.80
CA LEU A 59 8.18 8.66 4.59
C LEU A 59 7.73 8.46 6.05
N LEU A 60 6.69 7.66 6.27
CA LEU A 60 6.11 7.40 7.59
C LEU A 60 6.92 6.37 8.39
N GLU A 61 7.48 5.37 7.72
CA GLU A 61 8.32 4.33 8.31
C GLU A 61 9.56 4.91 9.01
N GLU A 62 10.16 5.98 8.45
CA GLU A 62 11.26 6.74 9.09
C GLU A 62 10.90 7.26 10.50
N ARG A 63 9.60 7.38 10.80
CA ARG A 63 9.07 7.86 12.08
C ARG A 63 8.39 6.76 12.89
N GLY A 64 8.49 5.50 12.46
CA GLY A 64 7.82 4.36 13.09
C GLY A 64 6.29 4.37 12.92
N LEU A 65 5.79 5.06 11.89
CA LEU A 65 4.38 5.19 11.57
C LEU A 65 4.00 4.24 10.42
N PHE A 66 2.86 3.56 10.54
CA PHE A 66 2.41 2.56 9.57
C PHE A 66 0.94 2.78 9.20
N ILE A 67 0.63 2.82 7.91
CA ILE A 67 -0.76 2.94 7.44
C ILE A 67 -1.44 1.58 7.60
N LEU A 68 -2.60 1.55 8.23
CA LEU A 68 -3.39 0.33 8.48
C LEU A 68 -4.33 0.03 7.30
N CYS A 69 -3.75 -0.48 6.22
CA CYS A 69 -4.49 -0.88 5.02
C CYS A 69 -3.85 -2.12 4.35
N TYR A 70 -4.59 -2.75 3.44
CA TYR A 70 -4.10 -3.91 2.68
C TYR A 70 -2.81 -3.62 1.91
N GLY A 71 -2.63 -2.41 1.39
CA GLY A 71 -1.41 -2.02 0.70
C GLY A 71 -0.15 -1.98 1.57
N SER A 72 -0.32 -2.00 2.89
CA SER A 72 0.79 -2.00 3.86
C SER A 72 1.04 -3.36 4.51
N ARG A 73 0.30 -4.40 4.11
CA ARG A 73 0.56 -5.77 4.57
C ARG A 73 1.78 -6.35 3.84
N ILE A 74 2.60 -7.14 4.54
CA ILE A 74 3.76 -7.82 3.93
C ILE A 74 3.35 -8.90 2.93
N ASP A 75 2.16 -9.47 3.12
CA ASP A 75 1.62 -10.56 2.31
C ASP A 75 0.76 -10.06 1.15
N THR A 76 0.95 -8.82 0.70
CA THR A 76 0.28 -8.28 -0.48
C THR A 76 1.29 -7.73 -1.49
N HIS A 77 0.99 -7.88 -2.79
CA HIS A 77 1.79 -7.28 -3.85
C HIS A 77 0.98 -7.19 -5.15
N PRO A 78 0.97 -6.05 -5.86
CA PRO A 78 0.28 -5.95 -7.14
C PRO A 78 1.17 -6.42 -8.31
N SER A 79 0.58 -6.89 -9.41
CA SER A 79 1.32 -7.02 -10.67
C SER A 79 1.29 -5.70 -11.45
N GLY A 80 2.24 -5.48 -12.37
CA GLY A 80 2.21 -4.30 -13.25
C GLY A 80 0.88 -4.18 -14.01
N MET A 81 0.40 -5.28 -14.58
CA MET A 81 -0.90 -5.35 -15.25
C MET A 81 -2.06 -4.98 -14.33
N LEU A 82 -2.07 -5.46 -13.06
CA LEU A 82 -3.14 -5.11 -12.12
C LEU A 82 -3.12 -3.62 -11.79
N ARG A 83 -1.92 -3.02 -11.65
CA ARG A 83 -1.77 -1.58 -11.43
C ARG A 83 -2.34 -0.79 -12.59
N ASP A 84 -1.93 -1.10 -13.81
CA ASP A 84 -2.40 -0.42 -15.04
C ASP A 84 -3.93 -0.49 -15.18
N MET A 85 -4.52 -1.66 -14.91
CA MET A 85 -5.96 -1.89 -15.05
C MET A 85 -6.81 -1.32 -13.91
N SER A 86 -6.20 -0.91 -12.79
CA SER A 86 -6.92 -0.45 -11.59
C SER A 86 -6.50 0.94 -11.10
N GLY A 87 -5.65 1.65 -11.84
CA GLY A 87 -5.06 2.91 -11.37
C GLY A 87 -4.22 2.74 -10.09
N GLY A 88 -3.68 1.53 -9.86
CA GLY A 88 -2.92 1.20 -8.66
C GLY A 88 -3.76 1.03 -7.38
N PHE A 89 -5.09 0.95 -7.45
CA PHE A 89 -5.95 0.78 -6.27
C PHE A 89 -6.13 -0.67 -5.81
N LYS A 90 -5.70 -1.66 -6.61
CA LYS A 90 -5.85 -3.08 -6.28
C LYS A 90 -4.51 -3.77 -6.07
N THR A 91 -4.50 -4.76 -5.18
CA THR A 91 -3.35 -5.62 -4.92
C THR A 91 -3.80 -7.08 -4.75
N TYR A 92 -2.87 -8.02 -4.93
CA TYR A 92 -3.12 -9.42 -4.60
C TYR A 92 -2.81 -9.67 -3.12
N LEU A 93 -3.65 -10.45 -2.45
CA LEU A 93 -3.27 -11.12 -1.21
C LEU A 93 -2.55 -12.43 -1.56
N LEU A 94 -1.33 -12.56 -1.07
CA LEU A 94 -0.40 -13.64 -1.41
C LEU A 94 -0.43 -14.72 -0.34
N ILE A 95 -1.07 -15.84 -0.67
CA ILE A 95 -1.03 -17.04 0.15
C ILE A 95 0.22 -17.85 -0.23
N TRP A 96 0.95 -18.31 0.77
CA TRP A 96 2.18 -19.06 0.57
C TRP A 96 1.93 -20.36 -0.21
N GLY A 97 2.68 -20.58 -1.29
CA GLY A 97 2.53 -21.76 -2.16
C GLY A 97 1.36 -21.69 -3.14
N GLU A 98 0.55 -20.63 -3.11
CA GLU A 98 -0.62 -20.51 -3.97
C GLU A 98 -0.46 -19.45 -5.05
N LEU A 99 -1.19 -19.63 -6.16
CA LEU A 99 -1.30 -18.61 -7.20
C LEU A 99 -2.08 -17.38 -6.68
N PRO A 100 -1.74 -16.16 -7.13
CA PRO A 100 -2.36 -14.93 -6.63
C PRO A 100 -3.76 -14.75 -7.23
N THR A 101 -4.78 -15.33 -6.57
CA THR A 101 -6.18 -15.31 -7.05
C THR A 101 -7.06 -14.32 -6.30
N ILE A 102 -6.66 -13.92 -5.09
CA ILE A 102 -7.44 -13.03 -4.22
C ILE A 102 -7.00 -11.58 -4.49
N VAL A 103 -7.93 -10.76 -5.01
CA VAL A 103 -7.70 -9.33 -5.27
C VAL A 103 -8.48 -8.51 -4.25
N VAL A 104 -7.79 -7.57 -3.61
CA VAL A 104 -8.37 -6.67 -2.59
C VAL A 104 -8.13 -5.22 -2.97
N ASN A 105 -8.93 -4.31 -2.42
CA ASN A 105 -8.67 -2.88 -2.51
C ASN A 105 -7.55 -2.51 -1.54
N MET A 106 -6.54 -1.83 -2.05
CA MET A 106 -5.31 -1.48 -1.34
C MET A 106 -5.54 -0.53 -0.17
N LEU A 107 -6.55 0.33 -0.26
CA LEU A 107 -6.86 1.32 0.79
C LEU A 107 -7.90 0.83 1.80
N ASP A 108 -8.46 -0.36 1.61
CA ASP A 108 -9.34 -0.96 2.62
C ASP A 108 -8.54 -1.24 3.90
N TYR A 109 -9.20 -1.05 5.05
CA TYR A 109 -8.60 -1.21 6.37
C TYR A 109 -8.10 -2.64 6.59
N SER A 110 -6.88 -2.75 7.13
CA SER A 110 -6.30 -3.98 7.66
C SER A 110 -5.28 -3.61 8.74
N ASP A 111 -5.24 -4.36 9.83
CA ASP A 111 -4.24 -4.27 10.90
C ASP A 111 -3.39 -5.53 11.05
N GLU A 112 -3.71 -6.58 10.30
CA GLU A 112 -2.93 -7.81 10.26
C GLU A 112 -1.69 -7.65 9.36
N ASN A 113 -0.59 -8.33 9.71
CA ASN A 113 0.61 -8.46 8.88
C ASN A 113 1.18 -7.12 8.35
N ILE A 114 0.97 -6.01 9.07
CA ILE A 114 1.45 -4.68 8.69
C ILE A 114 2.96 -4.57 8.89
N GLY A 115 3.68 -4.28 7.81
CA GLY A 115 5.13 -4.21 7.79
C GLY A 115 5.68 -3.12 6.89
N THR A 116 7.01 -3.07 6.82
CA THR A 116 7.75 -2.09 6.04
C THR A 116 7.63 -2.37 4.53
N VAL A 117 7.97 -1.37 3.71
CA VAL A 117 8.08 -1.58 2.26
C VAL A 117 9.11 -2.66 1.94
N GLU A 118 10.23 -2.70 2.66
CA GLU A 118 11.27 -3.73 2.43
C GLU A 118 10.78 -5.13 2.84
N GLU A 119 10.09 -5.28 3.97
CA GLU A 119 9.52 -6.57 4.39
C GLU A 119 8.51 -7.11 3.38
N GLN A 120 7.66 -6.25 2.82
CA GLN A 120 6.71 -6.62 1.76
C GLN A 120 7.43 -7.10 0.50
N LYS A 121 8.50 -6.40 0.10
CA LYS A 121 9.32 -6.78 -1.06
C LYS A 121 10.04 -8.12 -0.84
N GLU A 122 10.65 -8.32 0.32
CA GLU A 122 11.29 -9.57 0.69
C GLU A 122 10.30 -10.74 0.67
N TYR A 123 9.09 -10.55 1.22
CA TYR A 123 8.04 -11.55 1.22
C TYR A 123 7.66 -11.92 -0.22
N PHE A 124 7.42 -10.92 -1.08
CA PHE A 124 7.07 -11.15 -2.48
C PHE A 124 8.18 -11.89 -3.24
N ASP A 125 9.44 -11.52 -3.05
CA ASP A 125 10.56 -12.18 -3.72
C ASP A 125 10.67 -13.66 -3.32
N LYS A 126 10.51 -13.96 -2.02
CA LYS A 126 10.50 -15.34 -1.50
C LYS A 126 9.30 -16.13 -2.05
N TRP A 127 8.10 -15.56 -2.00
CA TRP A 127 6.87 -16.16 -2.54
C TRP A 127 7.01 -16.47 -4.04
N ARG A 128 7.52 -15.52 -4.83
CA ARG A 128 7.68 -15.65 -6.29
C ARG A 128 8.63 -16.76 -6.69
N VAL A 129 9.72 -16.97 -5.93
CA VAL A 129 10.67 -18.07 -6.17
C VAL A 129 9.99 -19.41 -5.89
N HIS A 130 9.23 -19.50 -4.79
CA HIS A 130 8.56 -20.72 -4.37
C HIS A 130 7.54 -21.20 -5.41
N ILE A 131 6.60 -20.35 -5.84
CA ILE A 131 5.58 -20.73 -6.84
C ILE A 131 6.14 -21.04 -8.24
N LYS A 132 7.38 -20.62 -8.52
CA LYS A 132 8.09 -20.96 -9.76
C LYS A 132 8.84 -22.28 -9.65
N GLY A 133 9.39 -22.59 -8.47
CA GLY A 133 10.12 -23.83 -8.20
C GLY A 133 9.26 -25.08 -8.26
N GLU A 134 7.96 -24.98 -7.98
CA GLU A 134 7.00 -26.09 -8.09
C GLU A 134 6.61 -26.43 -9.55
N LYS A 135 7.06 -25.64 -10.54
CA LYS A 135 6.80 -25.90 -11.96
C LYS A 135 7.87 -26.73 -12.66
N ASN A 136 8.84 -27.29 -11.93
CA ASN A 136 9.90 -28.15 -12.46
C ASN A 136 9.70 -29.62 -12.07
#